data_AF-A0A7V7ED80-F1
#
_entry.id   AF-A0A7V7ED80-F1
#
_cell.length_a   1.000
_cell.length_b   1.000
_cell.length_c   1.000
_cell.angle_alpha   90.00
_cell.angle_beta   90.00
_cell.angle_gamma   90.00
#
_symmetry.space_group_name_H-M   'P 1'
#
loop_
_entity.id
_entity.type
_entity.pdbx_description
1 polymer ?
#
loop_
_entity_poly.entity_id
_entity_poly.type
_entity_poly.pdbx_seq_one_letter_code
_entity_poly.pdbx_strand_id
1 'polypeptide(L)'
;MRHSIPKLGKNEGTALLLAVGYVGAVSMLAAALLAALGHTITVAGKEEARQIAVAIAEAGIDKAVAELRAAPNTYRGEKQTQLGDGWFSATVTPGERPGSFRIVSTGVRGEDAVTGTRATVEVDLVLRADGALEALDWLEAR
;
A
#
# COMPACT_ATOMS: atom_id res chain seq x y z
N MET A 1 -18.67 68.30 -22.69
CA MET A 1 -18.85 67.35 -21.58
C MET A 1 -17.47 66.95 -21.06
N ARG A 2 -17.08 67.42 -19.87
CA ARG A 2 -15.82 67.02 -19.21
C ARG A 2 -16.16 66.00 -18.13
N HIS A 3 -15.72 64.75 -18.28
CA HIS A 3 -15.81 63.73 -17.24
C HIS A 3 -14.86 64.11 -16.09
N SER A 4 -15.42 64.46 -14.93
CA SER A 4 -14.67 64.60 -13.69
C SER A 4 -14.40 63.21 -13.12
N ILE A 5 -13.12 62.80 -13.06
CA ILE A 5 -12.70 61.59 -12.39
C ILE A 5 -12.80 61.84 -10.87
N PRO A 6 -13.59 61.08 -10.11
CA PRO A 6 -13.68 61.24 -8.66
C PRO A 6 -12.31 60.91 -8.03
N LYS A 7 -11.80 61.83 -7.21
CA LYS A 7 -10.58 61.62 -6.43
C LYS A 7 -10.93 60.71 -5.26
N LEU A 8 -10.50 59.44 -5.31
CA LEU A 8 -10.61 58.53 -4.16
C LEU A 8 -9.95 59.15 -2.93
N GLY A 9 -10.63 59.09 -1.80
CA GLY A 9 -10.08 59.54 -0.53
C GLY A 9 -8.88 58.67 -0.15
N LYS A 10 -7.82 59.26 0.42
CA LYS A 10 -6.58 58.57 0.82
C LYS A 10 -6.83 57.31 1.69
N ASN A 11 -7.95 57.26 2.39
CA ASN A 11 -8.38 56.15 3.25
C ASN A 11 -9.06 55.00 2.48
N GLU A 12 -9.71 55.27 1.34
CA GLU A 12 -10.39 54.26 0.52
C GLU A 12 -9.38 53.33 -0.17
N GLY A 13 -8.24 53.88 -0.60
CA GLY A 13 -7.13 53.10 -1.15
C GLY A 13 -6.51 52.15 -0.12
N THR A 14 -6.36 52.60 1.12
CA THR A 14 -5.81 51.76 2.21
C THR A 14 -6.77 50.63 2.60
N ALA A 15 -8.08 50.90 2.66
CA ALA A 15 -9.08 49.87 2.94
C ALA A 15 -9.11 48.78 1.85
N LEU A 16 -9.00 49.17 0.58
CA LEU A 16 -8.93 48.21 -0.53
C LEU A 16 -7.68 47.33 -0.45
N LEU A 17 -6.51 47.92 -0.16
CA LEU A 17 -5.26 47.16 -0.01
C LEU A 17 -5.33 46.17 1.16
N LEU A 18 -5.95 46.56 2.28
CA LEU A 18 -6.17 45.66 3.42
C LEU A 18 -7.11 44.50 3.06
N ALA A 19 -8.20 44.78 2.34
CA ALA A 19 -9.12 43.75 1.89
C ALA A 19 -8.44 42.76 0.94
N VAL A 20 -7.69 43.24 -0.05
CA VAL A 20 -6.94 42.40 -0.99
C VAL A 20 -5.86 41.59 -0.27
N GLY A 21 -5.12 42.21 0.65
CA GLY A 21 -4.12 41.52 1.46
C GLY A 21 -4.74 40.41 2.32
N TYR A 22 -5.87 40.68 2.96
CA TYR A 22 -6.60 39.70 3.75
C TYR A 22 -7.12 38.54 2.89
N VAL A 23 -7.76 38.82 1.76
CA VAL A 23 -8.23 37.78 0.82
C VAL A 23 -7.07 36.96 0.30
N GLY A 24 -5.93 37.59 0.00
CA GLY A 24 -4.70 36.91 -0.40
C GLY A 24 -4.21 35.95 0.68
N ALA A 25 -4.11 36.41 1.93
CA ALA A 25 -3.69 35.57 3.06
C ALA A 25 -4.63 34.39 3.30
N VAL A 26 -5.95 34.62 3.28
CA VAL A 26 -6.96 33.56 3.43
C VAL A 26 -6.87 32.56 2.28
N SER A 27 -6.68 33.02 1.05
CA SER A 27 -6.54 32.15 -0.13
C SER A 27 -5.28 31.28 -0.05
N MET A 28 -4.15 31.85 0.41
CA MET A 28 -2.91 31.09 0.62
C MET A 28 -3.08 30.01 1.69
N LEU A 29 -3.77 30.33 2.80
CA LEU A 29 -4.08 29.34 3.84
C LEU A 29 -4.99 28.23 3.32
N ALA A 30 -6.03 28.57 2.56
CA ALA A 30 -6.92 27.58 1.95
C ALA A 30 -6.18 26.65 0.98
N ALA A 31 -5.30 27.21 0.13
CA ALA A 31 -4.48 26.43 -0.79
C ALA A 31 -3.52 25.48 -0.06
N ALA A 32 -2.87 25.97 1.01
CA ALA A 32 -1.98 25.15 1.84
C ALA A 32 -2.74 23.99 2.51
N LEU A 33 -3.94 24.24 3.01
CA LEU A 33 -4.79 23.20 3.61
C LEU A 33 -5.20 22.14 2.59
N LEU A 34 -5.63 22.56 1.40
CA LEU A 34 -5.99 21.63 0.33
C LEU A 34 -4.80 20.78 -0.13
N ALA A 35 -3.62 21.39 -0.23
CA ALA A 35 -2.39 20.66 -0.54
C ALA A 35 -2.04 19.62 0.54
N ALA A 36 -2.16 19.98 1.81
CA ALA A 36 -1.94 19.05 2.92
C ALA A 36 -2.93 17.88 2.90
N LEU A 37 -4.22 18.16 2.67
CA LEU A 37 -5.25 17.13 2.55
C LEU A 37 -5.00 16.19 1.37
N GLY A 38 -4.64 16.73 0.20
CA GLY A 38 -4.30 15.92 -0.98
C GLY A 38 -3.13 14.99 -0.71
N HIS A 39 -2.11 15.46 0.04
CA HIS A 39 -1.00 14.62 0.48
C HIS A 39 -1.46 13.50 1.41
N THR A 40 -2.26 13.81 2.44
CA THR A 40 -2.78 12.81 3.38
C THR A 40 -3.63 11.74 2.68
N ILE A 41 -4.52 12.12 1.77
CA ILE A 41 -5.34 11.17 1.00
C ILE A 41 -4.45 10.25 0.16
N THR A 42 -3.44 10.80 -0.50
CA THR A 42 -2.51 10.01 -1.32
C THR A 42 -1.72 9.00 -0.48
N VAL A 43 -1.25 9.41 0.70
CA VAL A 43 -0.53 8.52 1.63
C VAL A 43 -1.45 7.44 2.15
N ALA A 44 -2.67 7.79 2.57
CA ALA A 44 -3.67 6.82 3.04
C ALA A 44 -4.01 5.78 1.97
N GLY A 45 -4.25 6.21 0.72
CA GLY A 45 -4.54 5.29 -0.38
C GLY A 45 -3.38 4.35 -0.71
N LYS A 46 -2.13 4.81 -0.60
CA LYS A 46 -0.95 3.95 -0.77
C LYS A 46 -0.81 2.93 0.34
N GLU A 47 -1.07 3.32 1.59
CA GLU A 47 -0.99 2.39 2.72
C GLU A 47 -2.13 1.36 2.67
N GLU A 48 -3.33 1.77 2.30
CA GLU A 48 -4.45 0.84 2.05
C GLU A 48 -4.09 -0.19 0.97
N ALA A 49 -3.55 0.26 -0.17
CA ALA A 49 -3.12 -0.64 -1.24
C ALA A 49 -2.02 -1.61 -0.77
N ARG A 50 -1.11 -1.15 0.09
CA ARG A 50 -0.04 -1.97 0.68
C ARG A 50 -0.62 -3.02 1.62
N GLN A 51 -1.52 -2.66 2.53
CA GLN A 51 -2.16 -3.59 3.45
C GLN A 51 -2.89 -4.71 2.71
N ILE A 52 -3.55 -4.38 1.60
CA ILE A 52 -4.25 -5.38 0.80
C ILE A 52 -3.25 -6.28 0.06
N ALA A 53 -2.14 -5.74 -0.45
CA ALA A 53 -1.08 -6.56 -1.03
C ALA A 53 -0.46 -7.53 0.00
N VAL A 54 -0.30 -7.09 1.27
CA VAL A 54 0.14 -7.97 2.38
C VAL A 54 -0.89 -9.07 2.63
N ALA A 55 -2.18 -8.75 2.73
CA ALA A 55 -3.23 -9.75 2.93
C ALA A 55 -3.28 -10.79 1.79
N ILE A 56 -3.05 -10.36 0.54
CA ILE A 56 -2.94 -11.27 -0.61
C ILE A 56 -1.71 -12.17 -0.47
N ALA A 57 -0.57 -11.63 -0.02
CA ALA A 57 0.64 -12.41 0.22
C ALA A 57 0.43 -13.45 1.33
N GLU A 58 -0.20 -13.08 2.44
CA GLU A 58 -0.55 -13.96 3.56
C GLU A 58 -1.49 -15.09 3.12
N ALA A 59 -2.52 -14.78 2.33
CA ALA A 59 -3.39 -15.82 1.76
C ALA A 59 -2.61 -16.80 0.85
N GLY A 60 -1.59 -16.31 0.14
CA GLY A 60 -0.67 -17.15 -0.61
C GLY A 60 0.19 -18.06 0.27
N ILE A 61 0.62 -17.59 1.44
CA ILE A 61 1.28 -18.43 2.46
C ILE A 61 0.31 -19.51 2.95
N ASP A 62 -0.90 -19.15 3.36
CA ASP A 62 -1.89 -20.10 3.88
C ASP A 62 -2.20 -21.21 2.88
N LYS A 63 -2.38 -20.85 1.61
CA LYS A 63 -2.56 -21.82 0.53
C LYS A 63 -1.32 -22.70 0.35
N ALA A 64 -0.13 -22.09 0.30
CA ALA A 64 1.11 -22.83 0.15
C ALA A 64 1.33 -23.82 1.31
N VAL A 65 0.98 -23.46 2.54
CA VAL A 65 1.01 -24.36 3.70
C VAL A 65 0.02 -25.51 3.52
N ALA A 66 -1.22 -25.23 3.09
CA ALA A 66 -2.21 -26.27 2.86
C ALA A 66 -1.78 -27.28 1.79
N GLU A 67 -1.29 -26.80 0.64
CA GLU A 67 -0.77 -27.63 -0.45
C GLU A 67 0.46 -28.44 -0.03
N LEU A 68 1.35 -27.82 0.76
CA LEU A 68 2.53 -28.48 1.29
C LEU A 68 2.17 -29.60 2.29
N ARG A 69 1.10 -29.43 3.09
CA ARG A 69 0.59 -30.51 3.95
C ARG A 69 0.01 -31.67 3.15
N ALA A 70 -0.66 -31.38 2.03
CA ALA A 70 -1.22 -32.40 1.16
C ALA A 70 -0.14 -33.16 0.37
N ALA A 71 0.90 -32.45 -0.08
CA ALA A 71 1.92 -32.98 -0.98
C ALA A 71 3.34 -32.41 -0.68
N PRO A 72 3.95 -32.77 0.47
CA PRO A 72 5.17 -32.12 0.99
C PRO A 72 6.38 -32.25 0.07
N ASN A 73 6.44 -33.33 -0.72
CA ASN A 73 7.59 -33.62 -1.57
C ASN A 73 7.47 -33.07 -3.00
N THR A 74 6.27 -32.70 -3.45
CA THR A 74 6.02 -32.31 -4.86
C THR A 74 5.67 -30.84 -5.01
N TYR A 75 5.02 -30.23 -4.02
CA TYR A 75 4.63 -28.82 -4.11
C TYR A 75 5.86 -27.90 -3.97
N ARG A 76 5.98 -26.92 -4.88
CA ARG A 76 7.09 -25.95 -4.92
C ARG A 76 6.63 -24.49 -4.98
N GLY A 77 5.33 -24.26 -4.87
CA GLY A 77 4.74 -22.94 -5.03
C GLY A 77 3.96 -22.77 -6.33
N GLU A 78 3.50 -21.54 -6.54
CA GLU A 78 2.64 -21.13 -7.64
C GLU A 78 3.08 -19.76 -8.17
N LYS A 79 2.82 -19.49 -9.44
CA LYS A 79 3.14 -18.23 -10.08
C LYS A 79 1.87 -17.58 -10.59
N GLN A 80 1.71 -16.30 -10.27
CA GLN A 80 0.61 -15.46 -10.75
C GLN A 80 -0.75 -16.14 -10.59
N THR A 81 -1.05 -16.58 -9.37
CA THR A 81 -2.36 -17.13 -9.03
C THR A 81 -3.30 -15.99 -8.66
N GLN A 82 -4.45 -15.93 -9.31
CA GLN A 82 -5.44 -14.89 -9.09
C GLN A 82 -6.11 -15.04 -7.72
N LEU A 83 -6.26 -13.92 -7.00
CA LEU A 83 -6.97 -13.85 -5.72
C LEU A 83 -7.68 -12.50 -5.59
N GLY A 84 -9.01 -12.50 -5.76
CA GLY A 84 -9.81 -11.27 -5.76
C GLY A 84 -9.36 -10.29 -6.84
N ASP A 85 -9.07 -9.05 -6.41
CA ASP A 85 -8.63 -7.94 -7.28
C ASP A 85 -7.09 -7.91 -7.46
N GLY A 86 -6.43 -9.03 -7.25
CA GLY A 86 -4.98 -9.12 -7.30
C GLY A 86 -4.48 -10.53 -7.57
N TRP A 87 -3.18 -10.70 -7.38
CA TRP A 87 -2.47 -11.93 -7.69
C TRP A 87 -1.40 -12.19 -6.65
N PHE A 88 -1.12 -13.46 -6.37
CA PHE A 88 0.04 -13.83 -5.57
C PHE A 88 0.96 -14.77 -6.34
N SER A 89 2.21 -14.83 -5.91
CA SER A 89 3.17 -15.86 -6.33
C SER A 89 3.88 -16.37 -5.09
N ALA A 90 3.77 -17.67 -4.84
CA ALA A 90 4.42 -18.33 -3.71
C ALA A 90 5.55 -19.21 -4.22
N THR A 91 6.68 -19.22 -3.52
CA THR A 91 7.78 -20.15 -3.77
C THR A 91 8.08 -20.89 -2.49
N VAL A 92 8.19 -22.22 -2.58
CA VAL A 92 8.54 -23.08 -1.44
C VAL A 92 9.91 -23.69 -1.68
N THR A 93 10.85 -23.42 -0.78
CA THR A 93 12.19 -24.00 -0.78
C THR A 93 12.37 -24.91 0.43
N PRO A 94 12.88 -26.14 0.26
CA PRO A 94 13.26 -26.98 1.39
C PRO A 94 14.37 -26.32 2.21
N GLY A 95 14.27 -26.40 3.55
CA GLY A 95 15.30 -25.93 4.46
C GLY A 95 16.36 -26.99 4.77
N GLU A 96 17.29 -26.66 5.67
CA GLU A 96 18.43 -27.54 6.02
C GLU A 96 18.01 -28.79 6.81
N ARG A 97 16.90 -28.72 7.55
CA ARG A 97 16.39 -29.82 8.37
C ARG A 97 15.28 -30.59 7.65
N PRO A 98 15.17 -31.92 7.83
CA PRO A 98 14.04 -32.68 7.31
C PRO A 98 12.71 -32.10 7.79
N GLY A 99 11.77 -31.89 6.87
CA GLY A 99 10.48 -31.28 7.17
C GLY A 99 10.51 -29.77 7.36
N SER A 100 11.67 -29.10 7.27
CA SER A 100 11.75 -27.64 7.26
C SER A 100 11.57 -27.08 5.86
N PHE A 101 10.81 -25.99 5.74
CA PHE A 101 10.52 -25.30 4.50
C PHE A 101 10.53 -23.80 4.72
N ARG A 102 10.97 -23.08 3.71
CA ARG A 102 10.83 -21.63 3.60
C ARG A 102 9.83 -21.31 2.51
N ILE A 103 8.84 -20.50 2.84
CA ILE A 103 7.83 -20.04 1.92
C ILE A 103 7.99 -18.54 1.75
N VAL A 104 8.17 -18.10 0.51
CA VAL A 104 8.15 -16.68 0.14
C VAL A 104 6.92 -16.44 -0.72
N SER A 105 6.02 -15.58 -0.28
CA SER A 105 4.81 -15.20 -1.01
C SER A 105 4.83 -13.72 -1.32
N THR A 106 4.74 -13.37 -2.60
CA THR A 106 4.56 -11.99 -3.05
C THR A 106 3.12 -11.79 -3.48
N GLY A 107 2.40 -10.90 -2.80
CA GLY A 107 1.08 -10.44 -3.17
C GLY A 107 1.13 -9.13 -3.94
N VAL A 108 0.24 -8.97 -4.92
CA VAL A 108 0.13 -7.77 -5.75
C VAL A 108 -1.33 -7.35 -5.83
N ARG A 109 -1.61 -6.09 -5.49
CA ARG A 109 -2.90 -5.43 -5.77
C ARG A 109 -2.79 -4.60 -7.03
N GLY A 110 -3.58 -4.94 -8.04
CA GLY A 110 -3.58 -4.29 -9.35
C GLY A 110 -3.90 -5.27 -10.48
N GLU A 111 -4.19 -4.72 -11.66
CA GLU A 111 -4.52 -5.50 -12.85
C GLU A 111 -3.32 -6.30 -13.39
N ASP A 112 -2.12 -5.75 -13.23
CA ASP A 112 -0.88 -6.40 -13.65
C ASP A 112 0.13 -6.52 -12.51
N ALA A 113 1.05 -7.48 -12.68
CA ALA A 113 2.12 -7.66 -11.73
C ALA A 113 3.05 -6.45 -11.70
N VAL A 114 3.20 -5.68 -12.80
CA VAL A 114 4.29 -4.72 -13.01
C VAL A 114 4.03 -3.38 -12.33
N THR A 115 2.81 -2.88 -12.39
CA THR A 115 2.39 -1.56 -11.91
C THR A 115 1.64 -1.61 -10.59
N GLY A 116 1.17 -2.80 -10.19
CA GLY A 116 0.47 -3.03 -8.93
C GLY A 116 1.32 -2.77 -7.69
N THR A 117 0.65 -2.47 -6.57
CA THR A 117 1.30 -2.38 -5.26
C THR A 117 1.67 -3.79 -4.81
N ARG A 118 2.92 -4.00 -4.42
CA ARG A 118 3.45 -5.31 -4.05
C ARG A 118 3.81 -5.35 -2.58
N ALA A 119 3.65 -6.52 -1.97
CA ALA A 119 4.19 -6.84 -0.65
C ALA A 119 4.69 -8.28 -0.67
N THR A 120 5.81 -8.56 -0.01
CA THR A 120 6.35 -9.91 0.10
C THR A 120 6.39 -10.34 1.55
N VAL A 121 5.88 -11.52 1.85
CA VAL A 121 5.92 -12.14 3.16
C VAL A 121 6.73 -13.43 3.09
N GLU A 122 7.56 -13.66 4.10
CA GLU A 122 8.42 -14.83 4.19
C GLU A 122 8.11 -15.58 5.49
N VAL A 123 8.02 -16.89 5.42
CA VAL A 123 7.74 -17.75 6.57
C VAL A 123 8.64 -18.96 6.54
N ASP A 124 9.32 -19.22 7.65
CA ASP A 124 10.01 -20.47 7.89
C ASP A 124 9.08 -21.39 8.69
N LEU A 125 8.90 -22.64 8.24
CA LEU A 125 8.03 -23.60 8.90
C LEU A 125 8.64 -24.98 8.97
N VAL A 126 8.20 -25.75 9.97
CA VAL A 126 8.58 -27.15 10.13
C VAL A 126 7.32 -28.01 10.16
N LEU A 127 7.24 -28.97 9.25
CA LEU A 127 6.20 -30.00 9.22
C LEU A 127 6.70 -31.29 9.85
N ARG A 128 5.86 -31.88 10.68
CA ARG A 128 6.04 -33.25 11.19
C ARG A 128 5.70 -34.27 10.13
N ALA A 129 6.11 -35.52 10.37
CA ALA A 129 5.83 -36.65 9.47
C ALA A 129 4.33 -36.94 9.26
N ASP A 130 3.47 -36.49 10.18
CA ASP A 130 2.00 -36.57 10.11
C ASP A 130 1.36 -35.38 9.37
N GLY A 131 2.16 -34.42 8.88
CA GLY A 131 1.70 -33.20 8.24
C GLY A 131 1.27 -32.09 9.21
N ALA A 132 1.37 -32.30 10.53
CA ALA A 132 1.12 -31.25 11.50
C ALA A 132 2.24 -30.20 11.49
N LEU A 133 1.89 -28.96 11.80
CA LEU A 133 2.83 -27.84 11.82
C LEU A 133 3.48 -27.76 13.21
N GLU A 134 4.80 -27.91 13.26
CA GLU A 134 5.58 -27.93 14.50
C GLU A 134 6.06 -26.54 14.90
N ALA A 135 6.50 -25.76 13.92
CA ALA A 135 6.99 -24.40 14.10
C ALA A 135 6.62 -23.53 12.89
N LEU A 136 6.28 -22.28 13.17
CA LEU A 136 5.99 -21.23 12.18
C LEU A 136 6.70 -19.96 12.66
N ASP A 137 7.68 -19.49 11.90
CA ASP A 137 8.39 -18.24 12.17
C ASP A 137 8.10 -17.26 11.04
N TRP A 138 7.43 -16.16 11.38
CA TRP A 138 7.08 -15.11 10.43
C TRP A 138 8.23 -14.14 10.28
N LEU A 139 8.79 -14.08 9.08
CA LEU A 139 9.81 -13.11 8.71
C LEU A 139 9.10 -11.91 8.04
N GLU A 140 9.35 -10.73 8.61
CA GLU A 140 8.60 -9.49 8.38
C GLU A 140 8.39 -9.15 6.89
N ALA A 141 7.21 -8.61 6.58
CA ALA A 141 6.82 -8.26 5.22
C ALA A 141 7.68 -7.11 4.67
N ARG A 142 8.30 -7.30 3.49
CA ARG A 142 9.06 -6.27 2.77
C ARG A 142 8.29 -5.70 1.59
#